data_AF-A0A960QXN1-F1
#
_entry.id   AF-A0A960QXN1-F1
#
_cell.length_a   1.000
_cell.length_b   1.000
_cell.length_c   1.000
_cell.angle_alpha   90.00
_cell.angle_beta   90.00
_cell.angle_gamma   90.00
#
_symmetry.space_group_name_H-M   'P 1'
#
loop_
_entity.id
_entity.type
_entity.pdbx_description
1 polymer ?
#
loop_
_entity_poly.entity_id
_entity_poly.type
_entity_poly.pdbx_seq_one_letter_code
_entity_poly.pdbx_strand_id
1 'polypeptide(L)'
;KVSLINDLEANAYGLNMLSEEEYYVLNAGDPDAKGNQAMISAGTGLGEAGIFFDGKRHTPFACEGGHVDFAPRNALEDELLRYLRKKFGHVSYERILSGPGLYNVYQFVVETKKESEDLEILKEIQSGDSPRLISEKGESGRSKACVRTLEIFISIYGSEAGNMALKMLALGGVFIGGGIAPKILGAIKRGDFLSSFKGKGRFSELLGGIPIRVVLNDNTALLGSTYYAKHVM
;
A
#
# COMPACT_ATOMS: atom_id res chain seq x y z
N LYS A 1 -11.32 31.38 6.73
CA LYS A 1 -10.07 31.11 5.99
C LYS A 1 -10.32 29.91 5.07
N VAL A 2 -9.63 29.83 3.93
CA VAL A 2 -9.70 28.69 2.98
C VAL A 2 -8.27 28.20 2.74
N SER A 3 -8.07 26.89 2.72
CA SER A 3 -6.79 26.24 2.39
C SER A 3 -7.04 25.05 1.46
N LEU A 4 -6.05 24.76 0.63
CA LEU A 4 -6.00 23.57 -0.21
C LEU A 4 -4.81 22.74 0.26
N ILE A 5 -5.05 21.45 0.51
CA ILE A 5 -4.03 20.49 0.94
C ILE A 5 -4.10 19.26 0.05
N ASN A 6 -2.98 18.54 -0.06
CA ASN A 6 -2.95 17.27 -0.78
C ASN A 6 -3.87 16.24 -0.08
N ASP A 7 -4.47 15.34 -0.86
CA ASP A 7 -5.44 14.35 -0.36
C ASP A 7 -4.83 13.37 0.64
N LEU A 8 -3.58 12.94 0.40
CA LEU A 8 -2.90 12.05 1.30
C LEU A 8 -2.28 12.76 2.51
N GLU A 9 -1.83 14.00 2.33
CA GLU A 9 -1.50 14.86 3.46
C GLU A 9 -2.72 15.01 4.39
N ALA A 10 -3.91 15.25 3.83
CA ALA A 10 -5.15 15.24 4.58
C ALA A 10 -5.38 13.88 5.26
N ASN A 11 -5.20 12.77 4.55
CA ASN A 11 -5.34 11.43 5.11
C ASN A 11 -4.42 11.20 6.32
N ALA A 12 -3.16 11.63 6.23
CA ALA A 12 -2.18 11.55 7.31
C ALA A 12 -2.56 12.43 8.52
N TYR A 13 -3.12 13.63 8.29
CA TYR A 13 -3.70 14.43 9.39
C TYR A 13 -4.87 13.70 10.06
N GLY A 14 -5.67 12.96 9.26
CA GLY A 14 -6.82 12.20 9.71
C GLY A 14 -6.51 11.13 10.75
N LEU A 15 -5.28 10.61 10.77
CA LEU A 15 -4.83 9.63 11.77
C LEU A 15 -5.01 10.13 13.23
N ASN A 16 -4.92 11.44 13.45
CA ASN A 16 -5.13 12.06 14.78
C ASN A 16 -6.61 12.04 15.24
N MET A 17 -7.54 11.69 14.35
CA MET A 17 -8.97 11.68 14.61
C MET A 17 -9.54 10.27 14.72
N LEU A 18 -8.72 9.24 14.50
CA LEU A 18 -9.16 7.85 14.52
C LEU A 18 -9.01 7.23 15.92
N SER A 19 -9.92 6.33 16.28
CA SER A 19 -9.80 5.48 17.47
C SER A 19 -9.03 4.19 17.17
N GLU A 20 -8.62 3.47 18.21
CA GLU A 20 -7.82 2.23 18.05
C GLU A 20 -8.60 1.12 17.31
N GLU A 21 -9.93 1.10 17.38
CA GLU A 21 -10.79 0.15 16.66
C GLU A 21 -10.84 0.39 15.15
N GLU A 22 -10.43 1.58 14.71
CA GLU A 22 -10.38 1.97 13.30
C GLU A 22 -9.05 1.59 12.64
N TYR A 23 -8.23 0.83 13.37
CA TYR A 23 -7.00 0.24 12.88
C TYR A 23 -7.02 -1.28 12.99
N TYR A 24 -6.41 -1.93 12.00
CA TYR A 24 -5.91 -3.30 12.17
C TYR A 24 -4.40 -3.27 12.39
N VAL A 25 -3.95 -3.79 13.54
CA VAL A 25 -2.53 -3.90 13.86
C VAL A 25 -1.93 -5.07 13.08
N LEU A 26 -1.15 -4.77 12.04
CA LEU A 26 -0.45 -5.76 11.21
C LEU A 26 0.90 -6.17 11.80
N ASN A 27 1.59 -5.23 12.45
CA ASN A 27 2.77 -5.48 13.26
C ASN A 27 2.68 -4.59 14.49
N ALA A 28 2.70 -5.18 15.69
CA ALA A 28 2.65 -4.40 16.93
C ALA A 28 3.88 -3.48 17.07
N GLY A 29 5.05 -3.97 16.62
CA GLY A 29 6.32 -3.26 16.76
C GLY A 29 6.78 -3.17 18.22
N ASP A 30 7.72 -2.27 18.45
CA ASP A 30 8.19 -1.89 19.77
C ASP A 30 7.12 -1.00 20.47
N PRO A 31 6.67 -1.33 21.71
CA PRO A 31 5.75 -0.47 22.46
C PRO A 31 6.30 0.95 22.73
N ASP A 32 7.63 1.11 22.74
CA ASP A 32 8.31 2.39 22.95
C ASP A 32 8.67 3.11 21.63
N ALA A 33 8.16 2.61 20.50
CA ALA A 33 8.36 3.17 19.17
C ALA A 33 8.02 4.66 19.12
N LYS A 34 9.02 5.48 18.76
CA LYS A 34 8.91 6.94 18.66
C LYS A 34 9.75 7.45 17.51
N GLY A 35 9.26 8.49 16.83
CA GLY A 35 9.96 9.13 15.73
C GLY A 35 9.00 9.51 14.61
N ASN A 36 9.58 9.74 13.42
CA ASN A 36 8.81 9.97 12.22
C ASN A 36 7.86 8.81 11.95
N GLN A 37 6.81 9.09 11.20
CA GLN A 37 5.90 8.09 10.68
C GLN A 37 5.83 8.23 9.16
N ALA A 38 5.25 7.23 8.50
CA ALA A 38 4.97 7.29 7.07
C ALA A 38 3.58 6.72 6.79
N MET A 39 2.94 7.22 5.75
CA MET A 39 1.68 6.68 5.24
C MET A 39 1.85 6.29 3.76
N ILE A 40 1.34 5.12 3.42
CA ILE A 40 1.26 4.64 2.04
C ILE A 40 -0.16 4.13 1.79
N SER A 41 -0.76 4.51 0.65
CA SER A 41 -2.18 4.26 0.39
C SER A 41 -2.44 3.87 -1.05
N ALA A 42 -2.76 2.59 -1.26
CA ALA A 42 -3.20 2.06 -2.55
C ALA A 42 -4.73 2.23 -2.71
N GLY A 43 -5.13 2.95 -3.76
CA GLY A 43 -6.51 3.21 -4.14
C GLY A 43 -6.63 3.30 -5.66
N THR A 44 -7.20 4.39 -6.18
CA THR A 44 -7.16 4.67 -7.63
C THR A 44 -5.72 4.86 -8.13
N GLY A 45 -4.88 5.49 -7.31
CA GLY A 45 -3.43 5.60 -7.49
C GLY A 45 -2.66 5.06 -6.27
N LEU A 46 -1.39 5.46 -6.14
CA LEU A 46 -0.57 5.18 -4.97
C LEU A 46 -0.10 6.49 -4.32
N GLY A 47 -0.73 6.85 -3.21
CA GLY A 47 -0.31 7.99 -2.41
C GLY A 47 0.77 7.59 -1.39
N GLU A 48 1.79 8.44 -1.23
CA GLU A 48 2.75 8.38 -0.12
C GLU A 48 2.94 9.73 0.60
N ALA A 49 3.04 9.70 1.93
CA ALA A 49 3.28 10.88 2.75
C ALA A 49 4.26 10.55 3.88
N GLY A 50 5.15 11.49 4.16
CA GLY A 50 5.96 11.46 5.38
C GLY A 50 5.25 12.20 6.50
N ILE A 51 5.52 11.83 7.74
CA ILE A 51 4.96 12.45 8.92
C ILE A 51 6.13 12.75 9.86
N PHE A 52 6.57 14.02 9.83
CA PHE A 52 7.71 14.46 10.61
C PHE A 52 7.36 14.58 12.08
N PHE A 53 8.23 14.08 12.96
CA PHE A 53 8.06 14.18 14.40
C PHE A 53 9.08 15.15 15.00
N ASP A 54 8.59 16.26 15.56
CA ASP A 54 9.43 17.33 16.13
C ASP A 54 9.87 17.09 17.59
N GLY A 55 9.54 15.91 18.14
CA GLY A 55 9.72 15.60 19.56
C GLY A 55 8.43 15.71 20.39
N LYS A 56 7.40 16.36 19.86
CA LYS A 56 6.11 16.60 20.51
C LYS A 56 4.91 16.27 19.63
N ARG A 57 4.97 16.57 18.34
CA ARG A 57 3.86 16.49 17.39
C ARG A 57 4.31 15.86 16.07
N HIS A 58 3.34 15.27 15.41
CA HIS A 58 3.45 14.71 14.08
C HIS A 58 2.89 15.71 13.06
N THR A 59 3.71 16.10 12.08
CA THR A 59 3.33 17.01 11.00
C THR A 59 3.52 16.30 9.66
N PRO A 60 2.41 15.90 8.99
CA PRO A 60 2.44 15.37 7.65
C PRO A 60 3.06 16.35 6.64
N PHE A 61 3.69 15.79 5.60
CA PHE A 61 4.07 16.51 4.40
C PHE A 61 3.81 15.63 3.17
N ALA A 62 3.27 16.24 2.12
CA ALA A 62 2.97 15.57 0.87
C ALA A 62 4.25 15.16 0.12
N CYS A 63 4.18 14.04 -0.58
CA CYS A 63 5.14 13.69 -1.63
C CYS A 63 4.46 12.91 -2.75
N GLU A 64 5.15 12.75 -3.87
CA GLU A 64 4.70 11.96 -5.02
C GLU A 64 5.42 10.61 -5.06
N GLY A 65 5.60 10.01 -3.89
CA GLY A 65 6.45 8.83 -3.70
C GLY A 65 6.00 7.62 -4.53
N GLY A 66 4.70 7.46 -4.77
CA GLY A 66 4.19 6.36 -5.59
C GLY A 66 4.57 6.44 -7.08
N HIS A 67 5.07 7.59 -7.54
CA HIS A 67 5.58 7.78 -8.89
C HIS A 67 7.08 7.47 -9.04
N VAL A 68 7.80 7.07 -7.99
CA VAL A 68 9.20 6.63 -8.12
C VAL A 68 9.32 5.28 -8.82
N ASP A 69 10.51 5.00 -9.36
CA ASP A 69 10.82 3.76 -10.08
C ASP A 69 10.52 2.51 -9.25
N PHE A 70 9.84 1.53 -9.86
CA PHE A 70 9.69 0.20 -9.28
C PHE A 70 11.05 -0.51 -9.22
N ALA A 71 11.48 -0.91 -8.01
CA ALA A 71 12.69 -1.68 -7.77
C ALA A 71 12.38 -3.17 -7.57
N PRO A 72 12.50 -4.03 -8.61
CA PRO A 72 12.25 -5.47 -8.49
C PRO A 72 13.30 -6.15 -7.62
N ARG A 73 12.89 -7.18 -6.88
CA ARG A 73 13.74 -7.87 -5.89
C ARG A 73 14.12 -9.30 -6.27
N ASN A 74 13.46 -9.87 -7.27
CA ASN A 74 13.61 -11.26 -7.67
C ASN A 74 13.26 -11.43 -9.14
N ALA A 75 13.59 -12.62 -9.68
CA ALA A 75 13.40 -12.92 -11.10
C ALA A 75 11.95 -12.75 -11.59
N LEU A 76 10.94 -13.02 -10.75
CA LEU A 76 9.54 -12.83 -11.10
C LEU A 76 9.19 -11.34 -11.22
N GLU A 77 9.67 -10.52 -10.28
CA GLU A 77 9.52 -9.07 -10.32
C GLU A 77 10.30 -8.45 -11.49
N ASP A 78 11.45 -9.00 -11.88
CA ASP A 78 12.20 -8.60 -13.08
C ASP A 78 11.41 -8.87 -14.38
N GLU A 79 10.70 -10.00 -14.42
CA GLU A 79 9.78 -10.31 -15.52
C GLU A 79 8.59 -9.35 -15.55
N LEU A 80 7.98 -9.06 -14.39
CA LEU A 80 6.89 -8.09 -14.27
C LEU A 80 7.34 -6.70 -14.73
N LEU A 81 8.51 -6.23 -14.30
CA LEU A 81 9.07 -4.96 -14.72
C LEU A 81 9.24 -4.90 -16.25
N ARG A 82 9.83 -5.94 -16.85
CA ARG A 82 10.00 -6.02 -18.31
C ARG A 82 8.67 -6.06 -19.05
N TYR A 83 7.68 -6.74 -18.50
CA TYR A 83 6.33 -6.79 -19.05
C TYR A 83 5.66 -5.40 -19.04
N LEU A 84 5.67 -4.71 -17.91
CA LEU A 84 5.06 -3.38 -17.76
C LEU A 84 5.79 -2.30 -18.54
N ARG A 85 7.13 -2.40 -18.65
CA ARG A 85 7.96 -1.45 -19.40
C ARG A 85 7.60 -1.41 -20.89
N LYS A 86 7.15 -2.54 -21.47
CA LYS A 86 6.65 -2.57 -22.87
C LYS A 86 5.39 -1.72 -23.06
N LYS A 87 4.58 -1.55 -22.01
CA LYS A 87 3.31 -0.79 -22.04
C LYS A 87 3.51 0.68 -21.70
N PHE A 88 4.34 0.98 -20.70
CA PHE A 88 4.41 2.33 -20.11
C PHE A 88 5.76 3.04 -20.26
N GLY A 89 6.82 2.33 -20.64
CA GLY A 89 8.19 2.85 -20.57
C GLY A 89 8.65 2.97 -19.12
N HIS A 90 8.29 4.06 -18.45
CA HIS A 90 8.53 4.25 -17.02
C HIS A 90 7.52 3.43 -16.20
N VAL A 91 8.04 2.61 -15.28
CA VAL A 91 7.23 1.75 -14.41
C VAL A 91 7.43 2.20 -12.97
N SER A 92 6.50 3.02 -12.48
CA SER A 92 6.49 3.43 -11.09
C SER A 92 5.83 2.37 -10.19
N TYR A 93 5.97 2.52 -8.88
CA TYR A 93 5.22 1.69 -7.93
C TYR A 93 3.70 1.79 -8.14
N GLU A 94 3.15 2.96 -8.48
CA GLU A 94 1.72 3.12 -8.78
C GLU A 94 1.22 2.22 -9.93
N ARG A 95 2.07 1.92 -10.93
CA ARG A 95 1.71 1.01 -12.03
C ARG A 95 1.44 -0.42 -11.57
N ILE A 96 1.75 -0.73 -10.31
CA ILE A 96 1.55 -2.02 -9.67
C ILE A 96 0.61 -1.88 -8.46
N LEU A 97 0.86 -0.90 -7.58
CA LEU A 97 0.18 -0.71 -6.29
C LEU A 97 -0.97 0.28 -6.35
N SER A 98 -1.92 0.03 -7.25
CA SER A 98 -3.17 0.77 -7.38
C SER A 98 -4.26 -0.16 -7.89
N GLY A 99 -5.50 0.29 -8.00
CA GLY A 99 -6.58 -0.48 -8.62
C GLY A 99 -6.20 -0.89 -10.05
N PRO A 100 -5.87 0.07 -10.94
CA PRO A 100 -5.34 -0.24 -12.27
C PRO A 100 -4.06 -1.08 -12.23
N GLY A 101 -3.18 -0.84 -11.25
CA GLY A 101 -1.96 -1.61 -11.06
C GLY A 101 -2.20 -3.09 -10.72
N LEU A 102 -3.21 -3.38 -9.90
CA LEU A 102 -3.62 -4.75 -9.58
C LEU A 102 -4.07 -5.49 -10.84
N TYR A 103 -4.82 -4.81 -11.71
CA TYR A 103 -5.19 -5.36 -13.02
C TYR A 103 -3.97 -5.59 -13.92
N ASN A 104 -2.97 -4.69 -13.91
CA ASN A 104 -1.73 -4.88 -14.65
C ASN A 104 -0.97 -6.14 -14.18
N VAL A 105 -0.91 -6.40 -12.87
CA VAL A 105 -0.30 -7.61 -12.31
C VAL A 105 -1.08 -8.85 -12.74
N TYR A 106 -2.41 -8.80 -12.69
CA TYR A 106 -3.26 -9.90 -13.15
C TYR A 106 -3.04 -10.23 -14.62
N GLN A 107 -3.00 -9.22 -15.50
CA GLN A 107 -2.68 -9.41 -16.92
C GLN A 107 -1.30 -10.04 -17.09
N PHE A 108 -0.29 -9.61 -16.35
CA PHE A 108 1.02 -10.25 -16.35
C PHE A 108 0.93 -11.73 -15.99
N VAL A 109 0.23 -12.08 -14.90
CA VAL A 109 0.08 -13.46 -14.43
C VAL A 109 -0.55 -14.35 -15.50
N VAL A 110 -1.64 -13.91 -16.12
CA VAL A 110 -2.38 -14.68 -17.11
C VAL A 110 -1.65 -14.74 -18.46
N GLU A 111 -1.22 -13.59 -19.01
CA GLU A 111 -0.63 -13.53 -20.35
C GLU A 111 0.75 -14.18 -20.43
N THR A 112 1.51 -14.18 -19.32
CA THR A 112 2.81 -14.86 -19.24
C THR A 112 2.71 -16.27 -18.67
N LYS A 113 1.48 -16.79 -18.49
CA LYS A 113 1.18 -18.15 -18.02
C LYS A 113 1.84 -18.50 -16.68
N LYS A 114 1.95 -17.52 -15.77
CA LYS A 114 2.37 -17.78 -14.38
C LYS A 114 1.30 -18.55 -13.62
N GLU A 115 0.05 -18.39 -14.01
CA GLU A 115 -1.07 -19.18 -13.52
C GLU A 115 -2.15 -19.24 -14.61
N SER A 116 -2.89 -20.36 -14.67
CA SER A 116 -4.02 -20.49 -15.58
C SER A 116 -5.27 -19.83 -15.00
N GLU A 117 -6.11 -19.27 -15.86
CA GLU A 117 -7.41 -18.72 -15.47
C GLU A 117 -8.54 -19.41 -16.24
N ASP A 118 -9.67 -19.62 -15.55
CA ASP A 118 -10.90 -20.09 -16.18
C ASP A 118 -11.42 -19.06 -17.20
N LEU A 119 -11.87 -19.53 -18.37
CA LEU A 119 -12.33 -18.65 -19.44
C LEU A 119 -13.54 -17.79 -19.06
N GLU A 120 -14.44 -18.28 -18.21
CA GLU A 120 -15.59 -17.52 -17.72
C GLU A 120 -15.14 -16.42 -16.76
N ILE A 121 -14.25 -16.75 -15.82
CA ILE A 121 -13.67 -15.77 -14.88
C ILE A 121 -12.90 -14.69 -15.63
N LEU A 122 -12.11 -15.09 -16.63
CA LEU A 122 -11.34 -14.17 -17.45
C LEU A 122 -12.24 -13.16 -18.18
N LYS A 123 -13.34 -13.64 -18.78
CA LYS A 123 -14.34 -12.77 -19.43
C LYS A 123 -15.02 -11.84 -18.44
N GLU A 124 -15.42 -12.37 -17.29
CA GLU A 124 -16.06 -11.58 -16.21
C GLU A 124 -15.15 -10.43 -15.78
N ILE A 125 -13.88 -10.72 -15.47
CA ILE A 125 -12.89 -9.71 -15.06
C ILE A 125 -12.65 -8.68 -16.17
N GLN A 126 -12.62 -9.09 -17.45
CA GLN A 126 -12.42 -8.16 -18.57
C GLN A 126 -13.61 -7.24 -18.83
N SER A 127 -14.83 -7.69 -18.56
CA SER A 127 -16.06 -6.91 -18.79
C SER A 127 -16.55 -6.09 -17.59
N GLY A 128 -16.05 -6.38 -16.39
CA GLY A 128 -16.51 -5.79 -15.13
C GLY A 128 -15.53 -4.79 -14.51
N ASP A 129 -15.75 -4.50 -13.22
CA ASP A 129 -14.80 -3.77 -12.38
C ASP A 129 -13.62 -4.69 -12.02
N SER A 130 -12.62 -4.74 -12.90
CA SER A 130 -11.53 -5.72 -12.82
C SER A 130 -10.80 -5.69 -11.47
N PRO A 131 -10.37 -4.53 -10.91
CA PRO A 131 -9.67 -4.51 -9.63
C PRO A 131 -10.49 -5.08 -8.46
N ARG A 132 -11.80 -4.76 -8.42
CA ARG A 132 -12.71 -5.29 -7.41
C ARG A 132 -12.87 -6.80 -7.55
N LEU A 133 -13.15 -7.29 -8.75
CA LEU A 133 -13.34 -8.72 -9.02
C LEU A 133 -12.08 -9.53 -8.74
N ILE A 134 -10.90 -9.01 -9.08
CA ILE A 134 -9.61 -9.65 -8.75
C ILE A 134 -9.43 -9.77 -7.24
N SER A 135 -9.70 -8.69 -6.49
CA SER A 135 -9.61 -8.70 -5.04
C SER A 135 -10.57 -9.71 -4.42
N GLU A 136 -11.85 -9.68 -4.79
CA GLU A 136 -12.89 -10.57 -4.26
C GLU A 136 -12.62 -12.05 -4.57
N LYS A 137 -12.24 -12.37 -5.82
CA LYS A 137 -11.95 -13.76 -6.23
C LYS A 137 -10.62 -14.26 -5.66
N GLY A 138 -9.63 -13.38 -5.49
CA GLY A 138 -8.36 -13.69 -4.85
C GLY A 138 -8.51 -13.97 -3.35
N GLU A 139 -9.23 -13.12 -2.62
CA GLU A 139 -9.51 -13.31 -1.19
C GLU A 139 -10.32 -14.59 -0.93
N SER A 140 -11.32 -14.86 -1.76
CA SER A 140 -12.16 -16.07 -1.62
C SER A 140 -11.51 -17.35 -2.15
N GLY A 141 -10.34 -17.26 -2.79
CA GLY A 141 -9.65 -18.41 -3.39
C GLY A 141 -10.36 -19.01 -4.62
N ARG A 142 -11.34 -18.31 -5.21
CA ARG A 142 -12.15 -18.80 -6.34
C ARG A 142 -11.41 -18.76 -7.69
N SER A 143 -10.35 -17.95 -7.81
CA SER A 143 -9.45 -17.94 -8.96
C SER A 143 -8.01 -18.07 -8.50
N LYS A 144 -7.28 -19.03 -9.07
CA LYS A 144 -5.84 -19.20 -8.81
C LYS A 144 -5.03 -18.02 -9.31
N ALA A 145 -5.35 -17.49 -10.49
CA ALA A 145 -4.64 -16.34 -11.05
C ALA A 145 -4.87 -15.08 -10.20
N CYS A 146 -6.08 -14.86 -9.68
CA CYS A 146 -6.36 -13.78 -8.73
C CYS A 146 -5.62 -13.95 -7.40
N VAL A 147 -5.58 -15.17 -6.84
CA VAL A 147 -4.77 -15.46 -5.65
C VAL A 147 -3.30 -15.12 -5.90
N ARG A 148 -2.75 -15.60 -7.03
CA ARG A 148 -1.36 -15.35 -7.41
C ARG A 148 -1.08 -13.86 -7.63
N THR A 149 -2.06 -13.15 -8.18
CA THR A 149 -1.98 -11.69 -8.35
C THR A 149 -1.89 -10.98 -7.00
N LEU A 150 -2.74 -11.34 -6.04
CA LEU A 150 -2.71 -10.76 -4.69
C LEU A 150 -1.39 -11.06 -3.98
N GLU A 151 -0.83 -12.26 -4.10
CA GLU A 151 0.48 -12.58 -3.53
C GLU A 151 1.59 -11.65 -4.05
N ILE A 152 1.65 -11.45 -5.37
CA ILE A 152 2.64 -10.54 -5.99
C ILE A 152 2.39 -9.10 -5.53
N PHE A 153 1.14 -8.64 -5.59
CA PHE A 153 0.75 -7.29 -5.19
C PHE A 153 1.11 -7.00 -3.73
N ILE A 154 0.72 -7.88 -2.79
CA ILE A 154 0.95 -7.72 -1.35
C ILE A 154 2.44 -7.77 -1.01
N SER A 155 3.19 -8.66 -1.67
CA SER A 155 4.64 -8.76 -1.51
C SER A 155 5.33 -7.47 -1.95
N ILE A 156 4.97 -6.91 -3.12
CA ILE A 156 5.50 -5.63 -3.60
C ILE A 156 5.06 -4.48 -2.69
N TYR A 157 3.81 -4.51 -2.20
CA TYR A 157 3.27 -3.49 -1.30
C TYR A 157 4.05 -3.43 0.01
N GLY A 158 4.31 -4.59 0.61
CA GLY A 158 5.17 -4.70 1.80
C GLY A 158 6.57 -4.16 1.53
N SER A 159 7.14 -4.47 0.36
CA SER A 159 8.46 -3.95 -0.02
C SER A 159 8.53 -2.43 -0.10
N GLU A 160 7.53 -1.78 -0.72
CA GLU A 160 7.54 -0.32 -0.84
C GLU A 160 7.24 0.36 0.49
N ALA A 161 6.31 -0.20 1.28
CA ALA A 161 6.12 0.25 2.66
C ALA A 161 7.44 0.18 3.46
N GLY A 162 8.24 -0.87 3.27
CA GLY A 162 9.57 -1.00 3.88
C GLY A 162 10.59 0.02 3.35
N ASN A 163 10.54 0.35 2.04
CA ASN A 163 11.34 1.42 1.47
C ASN A 163 10.96 2.77 2.09
N MET A 164 9.66 3.06 2.21
CA MET A 164 9.15 4.27 2.85
C MET A 164 9.58 4.37 4.30
N ALA A 165 9.51 3.27 5.05
CA ALA A 165 9.99 3.22 6.42
C ALA A 165 11.47 3.61 6.54
N LEU A 166 12.32 3.15 5.61
CA LEU A 166 13.74 3.49 5.58
C LEU A 166 13.98 4.94 5.12
N LYS A 167 13.32 5.39 4.05
CA LYS A 167 13.46 6.75 3.50
C LYS A 167 13.09 7.82 4.54
N MET A 168 12.02 7.58 5.31
CA MET A 168 11.51 8.52 6.30
C MET A 168 12.07 8.30 7.71
N LEU A 169 12.83 7.21 7.92
CA LEU A 169 13.19 6.69 9.24
C LEU A 169 11.95 6.63 10.15
N ALA A 170 10.90 5.95 9.66
CA ALA A 170 9.56 5.94 10.23
C ALA A 170 9.45 5.06 11.50
N LEU A 171 10.32 5.28 12.48
CA LEU A 171 10.40 4.47 13.71
C LEU A 171 9.14 4.58 14.56
N GLY A 172 8.38 5.67 14.43
CA GLY A 172 7.10 5.85 15.12
C GLY A 172 5.93 5.10 14.46
N GLY A 173 6.15 4.45 13.32
CA GLY A 173 5.17 3.59 12.68
C GLY A 173 4.91 3.88 11.19
N VAL A 174 4.31 2.88 10.53
CA VAL A 174 3.85 2.96 9.14
C VAL A 174 2.36 2.68 9.08
N PHE A 175 1.63 3.56 8.39
CA PHE A 175 0.19 3.44 8.19
C PHE A 175 -0.12 3.03 6.75
N ILE A 176 -0.91 1.97 6.61
CA ILE A 176 -1.38 1.46 5.32
C ILE A 176 -2.82 1.95 5.14
N GLY A 177 -3.01 2.94 4.28
CA GLY A 177 -4.33 3.47 3.95
C GLY A 177 -4.82 3.03 2.58
N GLY A 178 -5.81 3.77 2.08
CA GLY A 178 -6.44 3.54 0.79
C GLY A 178 -7.47 2.41 0.82
N GLY A 179 -8.34 2.40 -0.19
CA GLY A 179 -9.50 1.49 -0.22
C GLY A 179 -9.18 0.04 -0.59
N ILE A 180 -7.94 -0.27 -1.00
CA ILE A 180 -7.55 -1.65 -1.37
C ILE A 180 -7.21 -2.47 -0.14
N ALA A 181 -6.35 -1.96 0.75
CA ALA A 181 -5.83 -2.73 1.88
C ALA A 181 -6.92 -3.31 2.81
N PRO A 182 -8.00 -2.57 3.17
CA PRO A 182 -9.10 -3.14 3.96
C PRO A 182 -9.83 -4.28 3.25
N LYS A 183 -9.95 -4.22 1.91
CA LYS A 183 -10.67 -5.23 1.11
C LYS A 183 -9.88 -6.53 0.95
N ILE A 184 -8.56 -6.45 0.96
CA ILE A 184 -7.65 -7.61 0.86
C ILE A 184 -6.97 -7.94 2.20
N LEU A 185 -7.60 -7.53 3.31
CA LEU A 185 -7.01 -7.67 4.63
C LEU A 185 -6.79 -9.16 4.99
N GLY A 186 -7.65 -10.06 4.52
CA GLY A 186 -7.47 -11.51 4.71
C GLY A 186 -6.17 -12.02 4.12
N ALA A 187 -5.83 -11.66 2.88
CA ALA A 187 -4.56 -12.02 2.27
C ALA A 187 -3.36 -11.31 2.87
N ILE A 188 -3.48 -10.02 3.27
CA ILE A 188 -2.39 -9.28 3.92
C ILE A 188 -1.94 -9.97 5.22
N LYS A 189 -2.89 -10.52 5.99
CA LYS A 189 -2.63 -11.24 7.25
C LYS A 189 -1.83 -12.53 7.07
N ARG A 190 -1.66 -13.05 5.84
CA ARG A 190 -0.92 -14.29 5.58
C ARG A 190 0.60 -14.14 5.73
N GLY A 191 1.11 -12.91 5.82
CA GLY A 191 2.49 -12.62 6.22
C GLY A 191 3.43 -12.17 5.09
N ASP A 192 3.03 -12.30 3.82
CA ASP A 192 3.87 -11.90 2.67
C ASP A 192 4.22 -10.41 2.68
N PHE A 193 3.27 -9.58 3.11
CA PHE A 193 3.50 -8.15 3.32
C PHE A 193 4.63 -7.92 4.31
N LEU A 194 4.52 -8.53 5.50
CA LEU A 194 5.45 -8.29 6.61
C LEU A 194 6.83 -8.88 6.31
N SER A 195 6.88 -10.05 5.68
CA SER A 195 8.12 -10.66 5.20
C SER A 195 8.84 -9.72 4.22
N SER A 196 8.11 -9.19 3.24
CA SER A 196 8.65 -8.26 2.24
C SER A 196 9.06 -6.91 2.81
N PHE A 197 8.28 -6.38 3.76
CA PHE A 197 8.60 -5.16 4.50
C PHE A 197 9.95 -5.29 5.21
N LYS A 198 10.16 -6.40 5.93
CA LYS A 198 11.41 -6.69 6.66
C LYS A 198 12.55 -7.16 5.76
N GLY A 199 12.31 -7.42 4.49
CA GLY A 199 13.28 -7.94 3.52
C GLY A 199 14.35 -6.94 3.06
N LYS A 200 15.01 -6.26 4.01
CA LYS A 200 16.01 -5.18 3.76
C LYS A 200 17.39 -5.51 4.36
N GLY A 201 17.77 -6.79 4.36
CA GLY A 201 19.08 -7.27 4.80
C GLY A 201 19.38 -6.87 6.25
N ARG A 202 20.50 -6.19 6.49
CA ARG A 202 20.93 -5.74 7.83
C ARG A 202 19.93 -4.83 8.56
N PHE A 203 18.99 -4.21 7.84
CA PHE A 203 17.93 -3.39 8.44
C PHE A 203 16.67 -4.18 8.81
N SER A 204 16.66 -5.51 8.60
CA SER A 204 15.50 -6.35 8.88
C SER A 204 15.05 -6.28 10.35
N GLU A 205 16.01 -6.27 11.28
CA GLU A 205 15.72 -6.14 12.72
C GLU A 205 15.11 -4.78 13.06
N LEU A 206 15.68 -3.68 12.54
CA LEU A 206 15.14 -2.33 12.71
C LEU A 206 13.69 -2.25 12.21
N LEU A 207 13.42 -2.76 11.01
CA LEU A 207 12.06 -2.80 10.45
C LEU A 207 11.14 -3.74 11.22
N GLY A 208 11.71 -4.77 11.87
CA GLY A 208 11.00 -5.66 12.78
C GLY A 208 10.30 -4.93 13.92
N GLY A 209 10.95 -3.89 14.45
CA GLY A 209 10.45 -3.07 15.56
C GLY A 209 9.47 -1.96 15.17
N ILE A 210 9.24 -1.69 13.88
CA ILE A 210 8.35 -0.59 13.46
C ILE A 210 6.89 -1.03 13.54
N PRO A 211 6.01 -0.32 14.28
CA PRO A 211 4.58 -0.60 14.27
C PRO A 211 3.97 -0.41 12.88
N ILE A 212 3.09 -1.32 12.45
CA ILE A 212 2.39 -1.23 11.16
C ILE A 212 0.89 -1.39 11.39
N ARG A 213 0.11 -0.40 10.95
CA ARG A 213 -1.34 -0.38 11.11
C ARG A 213 -2.04 -0.17 9.77
N VAL A 214 -3.07 -0.94 9.50
CA VAL A 214 -3.98 -0.72 8.36
C VAL A 214 -5.14 0.16 8.83
N VAL A 215 -5.37 1.27 8.15
CA VAL A 215 -6.49 2.18 8.41
C VAL A 215 -7.77 1.57 7.84
N LEU A 216 -8.80 1.42 8.67
CA LEU A 216 -10.08 0.80 8.31
C LEU A 216 -11.18 1.83 8.01
N ASN A 217 -10.99 3.11 8.38
CA ASN A 217 -11.99 4.16 8.17
C ASN A 217 -11.82 4.83 6.79
N ASP A 218 -12.83 4.68 5.93
CA ASP A 218 -12.86 5.27 4.58
C ASP A 218 -13.00 6.82 4.58
N ASN A 219 -13.36 7.44 5.71
CA ASN A 219 -13.53 8.89 5.85
C ASN A 219 -12.28 9.61 6.37
N THR A 220 -11.16 8.91 6.51
CA THR A 220 -9.94 9.44 7.18
C THR A 220 -9.45 10.75 6.54
N ALA A 221 -9.47 10.90 5.21
CA ALA A 221 -9.08 12.15 4.54
C ALA A 221 -10.01 13.34 4.86
N LEU A 222 -11.32 13.11 5.00
CA LEU A 222 -12.29 14.14 5.38
C LEU A 222 -12.11 14.55 6.85
N LEU A 223 -11.87 13.58 7.74
CA LEU A 223 -11.52 13.83 9.14
C LEU A 223 -10.22 14.64 9.25
N GLY A 224 -9.23 14.33 8.42
CA GLY A 224 -7.98 15.05 8.37
C GLY A 224 -8.10 16.48 7.87
N SER A 225 -8.96 16.72 6.89
CA SER A 225 -9.30 18.08 6.44
C SER A 225 -9.94 18.88 7.58
N THR A 226 -10.79 18.24 8.39
CA THR A 226 -11.38 18.83 9.60
C THR A 226 -10.31 19.13 10.66
N TYR A 227 -9.38 18.21 10.88
CA TYR A 227 -8.27 18.39 11.83
C TYR A 227 -7.38 19.56 11.41
N TYR A 228 -6.99 19.61 10.14
CA TYR A 228 -6.17 20.68 9.57
C TYR A 228 -6.83 22.05 9.76
N ALA A 229 -8.12 22.16 9.44
CA ALA A 229 -8.88 23.40 9.58
C ALA A 229 -8.99 23.88 11.05
N LYS A 230 -9.01 22.95 12.02
CA LYS A 230 -9.16 23.29 13.45
C LYS A 230 -7.83 23.58 14.16
N HIS A 231 -6.74 22.94 13.76
CA HIS A 231 -5.50 22.92 14.55
C HIS A 231 -4.26 23.43 13.81
N VAL A 232 -4.32 23.60 12.49
CA VAL A 232 -3.18 24.02 11.66
C VAL A 232 -3.41 25.38 11.00
N MET A 233 -4.63 25.65 10.50
CA MET A 233 -5.03 26.92 9.85
C MET A 233 -5.18 28.11 10.81
#